data_AF-A0A1T4K705-F1
#
_entry.id   AF-A0A1T4K705-F1
#
_cell.length_a   1.000
_cell.length_b   1.000
_cell.length_c   1.000
_cell.angle_alpha   90.00
_cell.angle_beta   90.00
_cell.angle_gamma   90.00
#
_symmetry.space_group_name_H-M   'P 1'
#
loop_
_entity.id
_entity.type
_entity.pdbx_description
1 polymer ?
#
loop_
_entity_poly.entity_id
_entity_poly.type
_entity_poly.pdbx_seq_one_letter_code
_entity_poly.pdbx_strand_id
1 'polypeptide(L)'
;MTRMYLFVLIMVSVICSGSLAFAADKIDYPAKIAAAKTGIEELAAKVGNYPQALTEIDKARASLKKAEQGYDKGRQWMGLGGLKPEAEQEIAHNLQMVDMALVLTGSRAATGRAGEETAAVDKQLTLMKARVKQLEERKQSEDKLRQDLQKCETASKELTTIKADQAKLSAQLEQVAAEKKKLETQNLVLADEKAALAAQIEALKKASTAPAAAAQTPQTTTPPAAK
;
A
#
# COMPACT_ATOMS: atom_id res chain seq x y z
N MET A 1 22.40 41.76 17.03
CA MET A 1 21.56 42.98 17.10
C MET A 1 21.72 43.88 15.88
N THR A 2 22.92 44.19 15.39
CA THR A 2 23.17 45.17 14.29
C THR A 2 22.59 44.81 12.91
N ARG A 3 22.53 43.52 12.54
CA ARG A 3 22.00 43.10 11.20
C ARG A 3 20.50 43.27 11.04
N MET A 4 19.74 43.16 12.12
CA MET A 4 18.27 43.29 12.10
C MET A 4 17.87 44.77 12.04
N TYR A 5 18.60 45.65 12.73
CA TYR A 5 18.44 47.10 12.59
C TYR A 5 18.79 47.60 11.19
N LEU A 6 19.83 47.05 10.55
CA LEU A 6 20.20 47.39 9.18
C LEU A 6 19.05 47.07 8.19
N PHE A 7 18.40 45.91 8.36
CA PHE A 7 17.29 45.48 7.51
C PHE A 7 16.03 46.35 7.69
N VAL A 8 15.73 46.74 8.93
CA VAL A 8 14.62 47.65 9.25
C VAL A 8 14.91 49.06 8.72
N LEU A 9 16.15 49.54 8.82
CA LEU A 9 16.54 50.87 8.34
C LEU A 9 16.53 50.95 6.81
N ILE A 10 16.90 49.86 6.11
CA ILE A 10 16.73 49.74 4.65
C ILE A 10 15.25 49.74 4.26
N MET A 11 14.39 48.96 4.95
CA MET A 11 12.95 48.93 4.68
C MET A 11 12.27 50.29 4.92
N VAL A 12 12.61 50.97 6.02
CA VAL A 12 12.11 52.32 6.31
C VAL A 12 12.64 53.33 5.30
N SER A 13 13.89 53.18 4.82
CA SER A 13 14.41 54.06 3.76
C SER A 13 13.72 53.83 2.42
N VAL A 14 13.35 52.59 2.06
CA VAL A 14 12.62 52.28 0.82
C VAL A 14 11.18 52.77 0.89
N ILE A 15 10.55 52.74 2.06
CA ILE A 15 9.19 53.24 2.28
C ILE A 15 9.17 54.79 2.35
N CYS A 16 10.17 55.43 2.96
CA CYS A 16 10.24 56.89 3.07
C CYS A 16 10.83 57.60 1.85
N SER A 17 11.57 56.91 0.97
CA SER A 17 12.12 57.51 -0.26
C SER A 17 11.11 57.57 -1.42
N GLY A 18 9.87 57.10 -1.21
CA GLY A 18 8.77 57.27 -2.18
C GLY A 18 8.29 58.72 -2.34
N SER A 19 8.79 59.66 -1.53
CA SER A 19 8.44 61.08 -1.59
C SER A 19 9.58 61.91 -2.21
N LEU A 20 10.12 61.46 -3.34
CA LEU A 20 11.10 62.22 -4.11
C LEU A 20 10.41 63.16 -5.11
N ALA A 21 10.64 64.44 -4.89
CA ALA A 21 10.69 65.51 -5.90
C ALA A 21 9.45 65.67 -6.81
N PHE A 22 8.57 66.61 -6.44
CA PHE A 22 7.77 67.35 -7.43
C PHE A 22 8.70 68.29 -8.21
N ALA A 23 9.51 67.73 -9.12
CA ALA A 23 10.04 68.48 -10.24
C ALA A 23 8.86 68.80 -11.18
N ALA A 24 8.84 70.02 -11.73
CA ALA A 24 7.78 70.56 -12.58
C ALA A 24 7.70 69.91 -13.98
N ASP A 25 7.78 68.57 -14.05
CA ASP A 25 7.36 67.84 -15.23
C ASP A 25 5.83 67.87 -15.28
N LYS A 26 5.28 68.46 -16.35
CA LYS A 26 3.84 68.37 -16.61
C LYS A 26 3.48 66.89 -16.68
N ILE A 27 2.72 66.43 -15.68
CA ILE A 27 2.25 65.04 -15.64
C ILE A 27 1.37 64.82 -16.88
N ASP A 28 1.78 63.89 -17.74
CA ASP A 28 0.99 63.48 -18.90
C ASP A 28 -0.17 62.57 -18.44
N TYR A 29 -1.21 63.21 -17.92
CA TYR A 29 -2.44 62.53 -17.49
C TYR A 29 -3.12 61.74 -18.63
N PRO A 30 -3.18 62.21 -19.89
CA PRO A 30 -3.62 61.40 -21.02
C PRO A 30 -2.88 60.06 -21.14
N ALA A 31 -1.54 60.08 -21.09
CA ALA A 31 -0.75 58.86 -21.17
C ALA A 31 -1.03 57.94 -19.97
N LYS A 32 -1.15 58.48 -18.75
CA LYS A 32 -1.48 57.70 -17.55
C LYS A 32 -2.87 57.08 -17.60
N ILE A 33 -3.88 57.80 -18.08
CA ILE A 33 -5.24 57.28 -18.27
C ILE A 33 -5.26 56.17 -19.32
N ALA A 34 -4.55 56.36 -20.45
CA ALA A 34 -4.42 55.32 -21.48
C ALA A 34 -3.69 54.07 -20.97
N ALA A 35 -2.62 54.25 -20.19
CA ALA A 35 -1.89 53.16 -19.56
C ALA A 35 -2.77 52.41 -18.54
N ALA A 36 -3.51 53.14 -17.69
CA ALA A 36 -4.43 52.57 -16.72
C ALA A 36 -5.55 51.76 -17.40
N LYS A 37 -6.11 52.27 -18.50
CA LYS A 37 -7.11 51.55 -19.30
C LYS A 37 -6.55 50.24 -19.85
N THR A 38 -5.35 50.30 -20.42
CA THR A 38 -4.66 49.11 -20.97
C THR A 38 -4.36 48.10 -19.85
N GLY A 39 -3.83 48.57 -18.72
CA GLY A 39 -3.53 47.72 -17.56
C GLY A 39 -4.76 47.03 -16.97
N ILE A 40 -5.91 47.72 -16.90
CA ILE A 40 -7.17 47.13 -16.46
C ILE A 40 -7.60 46.00 -17.40
N GLU A 41 -7.60 46.23 -18.71
CA GLU A 41 -8.08 45.21 -19.67
C GLU A 41 -7.11 44.03 -19.79
N GLU A 42 -5.80 44.27 -19.75
CA GLU A 42 -4.80 43.20 -19.70
C GLU A 42 -4.94 42.33 -18.44
N LEU A 43 -5.17 42.97 -17.28
CA LEU A 43 -5.34 42.24 -16.03
C LEU A 43 -6.69 41.50 -16.03
N ALA A 44 -7.76 42.12 -16.52
CA ALA A 44 -9.07 41.49 -16.65
C ALA A 44 -9.03 40.24 -17.52
N ALA A 45 -8.28 40.26 -18.61
CA ALA A 45 -8.08 39.09 -19.47
C ALA A 45 -7.34 37.93 -18.76
N LYS A 46 -6.46 38.23 -17.80
CA LYS A 46 -5.61 37.25 -17.10
C LYS A 46 -6.23 36.71 -15.80
N VAL A 47 -7.17 37.42 -15.20
CA VAL A 47 -7.70 37.13 -13.87
C VAL A 47 -8.63 35.92 -13.83
N GLY A 48 -9.19 35.49 -14.96
CA GLY A 48 -10.10 34.34 -15.00
C GLY A 48 -11.42 34.63 -14.26
N ASN A 49 -12.15 33.60 -13.86
CA ASN A 49 -13.49 33.73 -13.28
C ASN A 49 -13.48 33.79 -11.74
N TYR A 50 -12.60 34.60 -11.14
CA TYR A 50 -12.55 34.79 -9.68
C TYR A 50 -13.40 35.99 -9.26
N PRO A 51 -14.56 35.80 -8.60
CA PRO A 51 -15.53 36.88 -8.36
C PRO A 51 -14.96 38.06 -7.56
N GLN A 52 -14.10 37.78 -6.57
CA GLN A 52 -13.47 38.83 -5.76
C GLN A 52 -12.50 39.69 -6.57
N ALA A 53 -11.80 39.11 -7.56
CA ALA A 53 -10.89 39.84 -8.42
C ALA A 53 -11.64 40.62 -9.50
N LEU A 54 -12.74 40.06 -10.05
CA LEU A 54 -13.64 40.77 -10.97
C LEU A 54 -14.27 42.00 -10.32
N THR A 55 -14.66 41.89 -9.04
CA THR A 55 -15.18 43.02 -8.26
C THR A 55 -14.17 44.17 -8.15
N GLU A 56 -12.88 43.87 -7.99
CA GLU A 56 -11.82 44.88 -7.93
C GLU A 56 -11.53 45.49 -9.32
N ILE A 57 -11.65 44.71 -10.41
CA ILE A 57 -11.60 45.24 -11.78
C ILE A 57 -12.72 46.25 -12.03
N ASP A 58 -13.94 45.96 -11.56
CA ASP A 58 -15.07 46.89 -11.71
C ASP A 58 -14.85 48.19 -10.92
N LYS A 59 -14.25 48.10 -9.73
CA LYS A 59 -13.82 49.29 -8.97
C LYS A 59 -12.71 50.07 -9.68
N ALA A 60 -11.76 49.39 -10.31
CA ALA A 60 -10.72 50.03 -11.12
C ALA A 60 -11.35 50.77 -12.31
N ARG A 61 -12.27 50.15 -13.05
CA ARG A 61 -13.01 50.78 -14.16
C ARG A 61 -13.81 51.99 -13.70
N ALA A 62 -14.49 51.90 -12.55
CA ALA A 62 -15.24 53.01 -11.98
C ALA A 62 -14.35 54.20 -11.58
N SER A 63 -13.19 53.93 -10.98
CA SER A 63 -12.20 54.96 -10.62
C SER A 63 -11.56 55.58 -11.86
N LEU A 64 -11.20 54.77 -12.87
CA LEU A 64 -10.69 55.27 -14.15
C LEU A 64 -11.70 56.20 -14.83
N LYS A 65 -12.98 55.84 -14.83
CA LYS A 65 -14.05 56.69 -15.39
C LYS A 65 -14.16 58.03 -14.67
N LYS A 66 -13.92 58.08 -13.35
CA LYS A 66 -13.86 59.34 -12.60
C LYS A 66 -12.61 60.15 -12.96
N ALA A 67 -11.46 59.51 -13.15
CA ALA A 67 -10.24 60.17 -13.63
C ALA A 67 -10.43 60.76 -15.05
N GLU A 68 -11.07 60.04 -15.96
CA GLU A 68 -11.43 60.53 -17.31
C GLU A 68 -12.34 61.76 -17.22
N GLN A 69 -13.41 61.69 -16.41
CA GLN A 69 -14.33 62.82 -16.22
C GLN A 69 -13.67 64.04 -15.56
N GLY A 70 -12.78 63.81 -14.59
CA GLY A 70 -11.99 64.86 -13.95
C GLY A 70 -11.04 65.53 -14.95
N TYR A 71 -10.43 64.76 -15.85
CA TYR A 71 -9.59 65.26 -16.92
C TYR A 71 -10.38 66.13 -17.92
N ASP A 72 -11.53 65.63 -18.39
CA ASP A 72 -12.37 66.33 -19.35
C ASP A 72 -12.95 67.65 -18.79
N LYS A 73 -13.39 67.64 -17.53
CA LYS A 73 -13.95 68.81 -16.85
C LYS A 73 -12.87 69.78 -16.33
N GLY A 74 -11.70 69.27 -16.00
CA GLY A 74 -10.58 70.02 -15.44
C GLY A 74 -9.82 70.86 -16.46
N ARG A 75 -9.97 70.54 -17.76
CA ARG A 75 -9.42 71.30 -18.88
C ARG A 75 -10.04 72.71 -18.85
N GLN A 76 -9.23 73.73 -18.59
CA GLN A 76 -9.74 75.09 -18.39
C GLN A 76 -10.68 75.56 -19.51
N TRP A 77 -11.89 75.91 -19.11
CA TRP A 77 -12.94 76.50 -19.92
C TRP A 77 -12.54 77.94 -20.32
N MET A 78 -11.69 78.06 -21.35
CA MET A 78 -11.33 79.27 -22.15
C MET A 78 -9.83 79.32 -22.52
N GLY A 79 -9.31 78.32 -23.25
CA GLY A 79 -8.14 78.48 -24.13
C GLY A 79 -6.77 78.86 -23.54
N LEU A 80 -6.63 79.06 -22.23
CA LEU A 80 -5.39 79.52 -21.57
C LEU A 80 -4.77 78.45 -20.67
N GLY A 81 -4.43 77.30 -21.27
CA GLY A 81 -3.28 76.48 -20.88
C GLY A 81 -3.19 76.00 -19.42
N GLY A 82 -3.92 74.95 -19.08
CA GLY A 82 -3.66 74.15 -17.88
C GLY A 82 -4.86 73.34 -17.41
N LEU A 83 -4.60 72.31 -16.61
CA LEU A 83 -5.62 71.60 -15.86
C LEU A 83 -5.79 72.32 -14.51
N LYS A 84 -7.01 72.44 -13.98
CA LYS A 84 -7.21 73.07 -12.66
C LYS A 84 -6.52 72.23 -11.57
N PRO A 85 -5.84 72.85 -10.58
CA PRO A 85 -5.17 72.11 -9.52
C PRO A 85 -6.08 71.11 -8.78
N GLU A 86 -7.35 71.45 -8.58
CA GLU A 86 -8.34 70.57 -7.94
C GLU A 86 -8.64 69.34 -8.81
N ALA A 87 -8.69 69.52 -10.13
CA ALA A 87 -8.88 68.43 -11.07
C ALA A 87 -7.62 67.57 -11.21
N GLU A 88 -6.42 68.15 -11.12
CA GLU A 88 -5.17 67.38 -11.09
C GLU A 88 -5.11 66.46 -9.86
N GLN A 89 -5.51 66.97 -8.69
CA GLN A 89 -5.61 66.19 -7.48
C GLN A 89 -6.66 65.07 -7.60
N GLU A 90 -7.84 65.36 -8.15
CA GLU A 90 -8.89 64.36 -8.35
C GLU A 90 -8.46 63.26 -9.33
N ILE A 91 -7.82 63.61 -10.44
CA ILE A 91 -7.32 62.63 -11.42
C ILE A 91 -6.21 61.78 -10.80
N ALA A 92 -5.25 62.40 -10.11
CA ALA A 92 -4.17 61.68 -9.45
C ALA A 92 -4.70 60.70 -8.39
N HIS A 93 -5.66 61.13 -7.57
CA HIS A 93 -6.30 60.28 -6.57
C HIS A 93 -7.03 59.09 -7.22
N ASN A 94 -7.84 59.34 -8.25
CA ASN A 94 -8.57 58.25 -8.91
C ASN A 94 -7.64 57.29 -9.67
N LEU A 95 -6.53 57.77 -10.24
CA LEU A 95 -5.49 56.90 -10.82
C LEU A 95 -4.78 56.06 -9.74
N GLN A 96 -4.48 56.62 -8.57
CA GLN A 96 -3.97 55.83 -7.44
C GLN A 96 -4.96 54.76 -6.98
N MET A 97 -6.26 55.07 -6.99
CA MET A 97 -7.31 54.08 -6.70
C MET A 97 -7.37 52.97 -7.75
N VAL A 98 -7.09 53.27 -9.02
CA VAL A 98 -6.93 52.25 -10.07
C VAL A 98 -5.74 51.36 -9.75
N ASP A 99 -4.56 51.91 -9.47
CA ASP A 99 -3.35 51.14 -9.17
C ASP A 99 -3.56 50.21 -7.96
N MET A 100 -4.19 50.71 -6.90
CA MET A 100 -4.52 49.90 -5.72
C MET A 100 -5.50 48.76 -6.06
N ALA A 101 -6.54 49.05 -6.86
CA ALA A 101 -7.50 48.04 -7.28
C ALA A 101 -6.85 46.97 -8.18
N LEU A 102 -5.88 47.32 -9.03
CA LEU A 102 -5.12 46.36 -9.83
C LEU A 102 -4.26 45.44 -8.95
N VAL A 103 -3.59 45.97 -7.93
CA VAL A 103 -2.82 45.16 -6.96
C VAL A 103 -3.74 44.19 -6.22
N LEU A 104 -4.87 44.69 -5.72
CA LEU A 104 -5.87 43.85 -5.03
C LEU A 104 -6.43 42.78 -5.95
N THR A 105 -6.73 43.11 -7.20
CA THR A 105 -7.18 42.16 -8.22
C THR A 105 -6.19 40.99 -8.37
N GLY A 106 -4.89 41.29 -8.51
CA GLY A 106 -3.85 40.27 -8.60
C GLY A 106 -3.79 39.37 -7.36
N SER A 107 -3.86 39.97 -6.16
CA SER A 107 -3.87 39.24 -4.88
C SER A 107 -5.10 38.32 -4.74
N ARG A 108 -6.29 38.81 -5.09
CA ARG A 108 -7.55 38.05 -5.02
C ARG A 108 -7.56 36.90 -6.04
N ALA A 109 -7.07 37.13 -7.25
CA ALA A 109 -6.94 36.09 -8.26
C ALA A 109 -5.96 34.99 -7.82
N ALA A 110 -4.81 35.37 -7.25
CA ALA A 110 -3.84 34.42 -6.70
C ALA A 110 -4.42 33.60 -5.55
N THR A 111 -5.20 34.24 -4.66
CA THR A 111 -5.88 33.54 -3.56
C THR A 111 -6.92 32.54 -4.08
N GLY A 112 -7.69 32.91 -5.11
CA GLY A 112 -8.64 32.01 -5.77
C GLY A 112 -7.96 30.78 -6.36
N ARG A 113 -6.87 30.96 -7.12
CA ARG A 113 -6.05 29.87 -7.69
C ARG A 113 -5.51 28.95 -6.60
N ALA A 114 -4.93 29.52 -5.55
CA ALA A 114 -4.39 28.74 -4.44
C ALA A 114 -5.48 27.89 -3.75
N GLY A 115 -6.70 28.41 -3.62
CA GLY A 115 -7.84 27.66 -3.09
C GLY A 115 -8.27 26.47 -3.97
N GLU A 116 -8.19 26.62 -5.30
CA GLU A 116 -8.47 25.52 -6.23
C GLU A 116 -7.37 24.45 -6.21
N GLU A 117 -6.10 24.88 -6.15
CA GLU A 117 -4.94 23.99 -6.03
C GLU A 117 -4.98 23.18 -4.73
N THR A 118 -5.28 23.80 -3.59
CA THR A 118 -5.41 23.09 -2.31
C THR A 118 -6.54 22.07 -2.36
N ALA A 119 -7.71 22.44 -2.88
CA ALA A 119 -8.83 21.52 -3.05
C ALA A 119 -8.50 20.34 -3.99
N ALA A 120 -7.70 20.57 -5.04
CA ALA A 120 -7.23 19.52 -5.93
C ALA A 120 -6.24 18.57 -5.23
N VAL A 121 -5.29 19.12 -4.48
CA VAL A 121 -4.34 18.35 -3.67
C VAL A 121 -5.07 17.51 -2.61
N ASP A 122 -6.06 18.06 -1.92
CA ASP A 122 -6.84 17.34 -0.92
C ASP A 122 -7.63 16.16 -1.51
N LYS A 123 -8.15 16.32 -2.74
CA LYS A 123 -8.77 15.21 -3.48
C LYS A 123 -7.76 14.11 -3.79
N GLN A 124 -6.57 14.47 -4.27
CA GLN A 124 -5.50 13.51 -4.55
C GLN A 124 -5.03 12.81 -3.27
N LEU A 125 -4.90 13.54 -2.17
CA LEU A 125 -4.49 13.00 -0.88
C LEU A 125 -5.51 12.00 -0.34
N THR A 126 -6.81 12.27 -0.49
CA THR A 126 -7.88 11.33 -0.15
C THR A 126 -7.77 10.04 -0.97
N LEU A 127 -7.55 10.14 -2.29
CA LEU A 127 -7.36 8.98 -3.15
C LEU A 127 -6.12 8.17 -2.79
N MET A 128 -5.01 8.84 -2.43
CA MET A 128 -3.79 8.17 -2.01
C MET A 128 -3.96 7.45 -0.68
N LYS A 129 -4.65 8.05 0.30
CA LYS A 129 -5.01 7.38 1.57
C LYS A 129 -5.83 6.10 1.32
N ALA A 130 -6.81 6.15 0.42
CA ALA A 130 -7.59 4.97 0.05
C ALA A 130 -6.72 3.87 -0.58
N ARG A 131 -5.78 4.23 -1.47
CA ARG A 131 -4.84 3.28 -2.08
C ARG A 131 -3.89 2.66 -1.06
N VAL A 132 -3.38 3.44 -0.11
CA VAL A 132 -2.51 2.94 0.97
C VAL A 132 -3.25 1.91 1.81
N LYS A 133 -4.49 2.21 2.22
CA LYS A 133 -5.32 1.25 2.95
C LYS A 133 -5.51 -0.06 2.19
N GLN A 134 -5.79 0.02 0.87
CA GLN A 134 -5.93 -1.17 0.04
C GLN A 134 -4.62 -1.98 -0.06
N LEU A 135 -3.47 -1.31 -0.10
CA LEU A 135 -2.16 -2.00 -0.10
C LEU A 135 -1.88 -2.67 1.24
N GLU A 136 -2.25 -2.05 2.36
CA GLU A 136 -2.15 -2.66 3.70
C GLU A 136 -3.02 -3.91 3.82
N GLU A 137 -4.28 -3.86 3.35
CA GLU A 137 -5.18 -5.02 3.32
C GLU A 137 -4.61 -6.15 2.45
N ARG A 138 -4.05 -5.82 1.27
CA ARG A 138 -3.39 -6.81 0.40
C ARG A 138 -2.17 -7.42 1.06
N LYS A 139 -1.33 -6.62 1.72
CA LYS A 139 -0.16 -7.11 2.45
C LYS A 139 -0.55 -8.11 3.55
N GLN A 140 -1.56 -7.77 4.35
CA GLN A 140 -2.08 -8.68 5.37
C GLN A 140 -2.60 -9.99 4.76
N SER A 141 -3.29 -9.91 3.61
CA SER A 141 -3.76 -11.12 2.91
C SER A 141 -2.61 -11.97 2.37
N GLU A 142 -1.55 -11.35 1.85
CA GLU A 142 -0.35 -12.04 1.36
C GLU A 142 0.38 -12.75 2.50
N ASP A 143 0.55 -12.09 3.65
CA ASP A 143 1.19 -12.67 4.83
C ASP A 143 0.41 -13.90 5.33
N LYS A 144 -0.94 -13.83 5.33
CA LYS A 144 -1.79 -14.97 5.67
C LYS A 144 -1.63 -16.12 4.67
N LEU A 145 -1.64 -15.83 3.37
CA LEU A 145 -1.45 -16.84 2.33
C LEU A 145 -0.08 -17.51 2.43
N ARG A 146 0.98 -16.77 2.76
CA ARG A 146 2.31 -17.33 3.02
C ARG A 146 2.31 -18.29 4.22
N GLN A 147 1.63 -17.92 5.30
CA GLN A 147 1.50 -18.78 6.46
C GLN A 147 0.74 -20.08 6.12
N ASP A 148 -0.34 -19.99 5.35
CA ASP A 148 -1.12 -21.16 4.94
C ASP A 148 -0.34 -22.06 3.96
N LEU A 149 0.47 -21.47 3.07
CA LEU A 149 1.39 -22.21 2.20
C LEU A 149 2.40 -23.02 3.03
N GLN A 150 2.99 -22.43 4.07
CA GLN A 150 3.91 -23.13 4.96
C GLN A 150 3.25 -24.31 5.71
N LYS A 151 1.98 -24.16 6.11
CA LYS A 151 1.20 -25.26 6.70
C LYS A 151 0.98 -26.38 5.68
N CYS A 152 0.61 -26.04 4.44
CA CYS A 152 0.45 -27.02 3.36
C CYS A 152 1.75 -27.78 3.07
N GLU A 153 2.90 -27.10 3.07
CA GLU A 153 4.20 -27.76 2.91
C GLU A 153 4.49 -28.75 4.04
N THR A 154 4.17 -28.37 5.28
CA THR A 154 4.34 -29.26 6.45
C THR A 154 3.42 -30.48 6.34
N ALA A 155 2.15 -30.27 6.05
CA ALA A 155 1.18 -31.35 5.85
C ALA A 155 1.56 -32.28 4.69
N SER A 156 2.15 -31.73 3.62
CA SER A 156 2.66 -32.51 2.48
C SER A 156 3.81 -33.43 2.92
N LYS A 157 4.76 -32.93 3.72
CA LYS A 157 5.85 -33.75 4.28
C LYS A 157 5.30 -34.85 5.20
N GLU A 158 4.38 -34.51 6.08
CA GLU A 158 3.72 -35.50 6.96
C GLU A 158 3.00 -36.60 6.14
N LEU A 159 2.29 -36.22 5.09
CA LEU A 159 1.61 -37.17 4.20
C LEU A 159 2.60 -38.11 3.50
N THR A 160 3.78 -37.63 3.11
CA THR A 160 4.83 -38.50 2.55
C THR A 160 5.35 -39.50 3.59
N THR A 161 5.54 -39.08 4.84
CA THR A 161 5.94 -39.95 5.95
C THR A 161 4.88 -41.00 6.24
N ILE A 162 3.60 -40.60 6.33
CA ILE A 162 2.48 -41.52 6.57
C ILE A 162 2.39 -42.58 5.47
N LYS A 163 2.58 -42.19 4.20
CA LYS A 163 2.62 -43.16 3.09
C LYS A 163 3.78 -44.16 3.23
N ALA A 164 4.96 -43.69 3.64
CA ALA A 164 6.10 -44.57 3.88
C ALA A 164 5.83 -45.55 5.03
N ASP A 165 5.20 -45.09 6.11
CA ASP A 165 4.86 -45.96 7.25
C ASP A 165 3.72 -46.92 6.93
N GLN A 166 2.73 -46.50 6.13
CA GLN A 166 1.70 -47.40 5.60
C GLN A 166 2.32 -48.53 4.77
N ALA A 167 3.31 -48.23 3.92
CA ALA A 167 4.01 -49.24 3.14
C ALA A 167 4.77 -50.23 4.04
N LYS A 168 5.45 -49.75 5.09
CA LYS A 168 6.13 -50.62 6.07
C LYS A 168 5.15 -51.53 6.82
N LEU A 169 4.04 -50.96 7.31
CA LEU A 169 3.01 -51.73 8.03
C LEU A 169 2.37 -52.77 7.12
N SER A 170 2.13 -52.44 5.85
CA SER A 170 1.64 -53.40 4.86
C SER A 170 2.60 -54.58 4.68
N ALA A 171 3.90 -54.31 4.55
CA ALA A 171 4.91 -55.36 4.44
C ALA A 171 4.99 -56.23 5.70
N GLN A 172 4.88 -55.63 6.90
CA GLN A 172 4.84 -56.36 8.16
C GLN A 172 3.59 -57.25 8.27
N LEU A 173 2.43 -56.78 7.81
CA LEU A 173 1.20 -57.58 7.77
C LEU A 173 1.33 -58.78 6.85
N GLU A 174 1.94 -58.62 5.67
CA GLU A 174 2.21 -59.72 4.74
C GLU A 174 3.16 -60.76 5.36
N GLN A 175 4.22 -60.31 6.05
CA GLN A 175 5.13 -61.20 6.75
C GLN A 175 4.42 -62.00 7.85
N VAL A 176 3.64 -61.33 8.72
CA VAL A 176 2.90 -61.99 9.80
C VAL A 176 1.86 -62.97 9.22
N ALA A 177 1.20 -62.62 8.12
CA ALA A 177 0.27 -63.53 7.45
C ALA A 177 0.97 -64.80 6.92
N ALA A 178 2.17 -64.65 6.35
CA ALA A 178 2.99 -65.78 5.89
C ALA A 178 3.47 -66.66 7.06
N GLU A 179 3.94 -66.06 8.15
CA GLU A 179 4.34 -66.77 9.37
C GLU A 179 3.17 -67.52 10.02
N LYS A 180 2.00 -66.90 10.10
CA LYS A 180 0.77 -67.55 10.58
C LYS A 180 0.44 -68.78 9.74
N LYS A 181 0.45 -68.67 8.41
CA LYS A 181 0.19 -69.81 7.51
C LYS A 181 1.20 -70.95 7.72
N LYS A 182 2.47 -70.62 7.94
CA LYS A 182 3.53 -71.59 8.26
C LYS A 182 3.26 -72.31 9.58
N LEU A 183 2.92 -71.58 10.64
CA LEU A 183 2.59 -72.14 11.95
C LEU A 183 1.32 -73.00 11.91
N GLU A 184 0.29 -72.59 11.17
CA GLU A 184 -0.91 -73.41 10.93
C GLU A 184 -0.56 -74.74 10.27
N THR A 185 0.32 -74.73 9.27
CA THR A 185 0.81 -75.95 8.61
C THR A 185 1.58 -76.85 9.58
N GLN A 186 2.48 -76.27 10.39
CA GLN A 186 3.24 -77.01 11.40
C GLN A 186 2.33 -77.64 12.47
N ASN A 187 1.29 -76.93 12.91
CA ASN A 187 0.32 -77.45 13.87
C ASN A 187 -0.46 -78.65 13.32
N LEU A 188 -0.81 -78.65 12.02
CA LEU A 188 -1.46 -79.80 11.38
C LEU A 188 -0.53 -81.03 11.38
N VAL A 189 0.73 -80.86 10.97
CA VAL A 189 1.72 -81.96 10.97
C VAL A 189 1.92 -82.53 12.38
N LEU A 190 2.07 -81.67 13.39
CA LEU A 190 2.21 -82.12 14.78
C LEU A 190 0.95 -82.84 15.30
N ALA A 191 -0.24 -82.43 14.86
CA ALA A 191 -1.47 -83.13 15.20
C ALA A 191 -1.50 -84.55 14.61
N ASP A 192 -1.07 -84.70 13.35
CA ASP A 192 -0.96 -86.01 12.68
C ASP A 192 0.09 -86.91 13.37
N GLU A 193 1.26 -86.36 13.71
CA GLU A 193 2.30 -87.10 14.44
C GLU A 193 1.83 -87.55 15.83
N LYS A 194 1.11 -86.68 16.57
CA LYS A 194 0.52 -87.04 17.86
C LYS A 194 -0.51 -88.16 17.72
N ALA A 195 -1.34 -88.12 16.67
CA ALA A 195 -2.30 -89.18 16.39
C ALA A 195 -1.60 -90.51 16.06
N ALA A 196 -0.53 -90.47 15.27
CA ALA A 196 0.29 -91.65 14.94
C ALA A 196 0.97 -92.26 16.17
N LEU A 197 1.57 -91.43 17.04
CA LEU A 197 2.18 -91.87 18.29
C LEU A 197 1.14 -92.45 19.26
N ALA A 198 -0.04 -91.83 19.37
CA ALA A 198 -1.13 -92.36 20.18
C ALA A 198 -1.56 -93.76 19.70
N ALA A 199 -1.66 -93.97 18.38
CA ALA A 199 -1.95 -95.27 17.79
C ALA A 199 -0.84 -96.31 18.09
N GLN A 200 0.43 -95.93 18.02
CA GLN A 200 1.55 -96.81 18.41
C GLN A 200 1.52 -97.18 19.89
N ILE A 201 1.21 -96.23 20.78
CA ILE A 201 1.07 -96.49 22.21
C ILE A 201 -0.07 -97.48 22.47
N GLU A 202 -1.22 -97.33 21.81
CA GLU A 202 -2.31 -98.31 21.90
C GLU A 202 -1.88 -99.70 21.40
N ALA A 203 -1.16 -99.77 20.28
CA ALA A 203 -0.64 -101.03 19.75
C ALA A 203 0.33 -101.71 20.72
N LEU A 204 1.24 -100.96 21.35
CA LEU A 204 2.17 -101.47 22.37
C LEU A 204 1.45 -101.94 23.64
N LYS A 205 0.39 -101.24 24.07
CA LYS A 205 -0.45 -101.70 25.20
C LYS A 205 -1.15 -103.02 24.88
N LYS A 206 -1.62 -103.21 23.64
CA LYS A 206 -2.21 -104.48 23.18
C LYS A 206 -1.16 -105.60 23.04
N ALA A 207 0.07 -105.28 22.65
CA ALA A 207 1.17 -106.25 22.57
C ALA A 207 1.69 -106.69 23.96
N SER A 208 1.70 -105.77 24.95
CA SER A 208 2.12 -106.05 26.33
C SER A 208 1.11 -106.88 27.14
N THR A 209 -0.08 -107.16 26.60
CA THR A 209 -1.10 -108.02 27.21
C THR A 209 -1.18 -109.41 26.56
N ALA A 210 -0.24 -109.74 25.65
CA ALA A 210 -0.06 -111.12 25.18
C ALA A 210 0.63 -111.97 26.26
N PRO A 211 0.11 -113.16 26.64
CA PRO A 211 0.65 -113.93 27.76
C PRO A 211 2.02 -114.53 27.45
N ALA A 212 2.89 -114.51 28.46
CA ALA A 212 3.98 -115.48 28.57
C ALA A 212 3.40 -116.89 28.71
N ALA A 213 3.75 -117.81 27.81
CA ALA A 213 3.59 -119.25 27.99
C ALA A 213 4.94 -119.94 27.75
N ALA A 214 5.21 -120.94 28.57
CA ALA A 214 6.51 -121.41 29.00
C ALA A 214 7.31 -122.28 28.00
N ALA A 215 8.64 -122.14 28.13
CA ALA A 215 9.70 -123.17 28.18
C ALA A 215 9.71 -124.38 27.24
N GLN A 216 10.80 -124.52 26.47
CA GLN A 216 11.61 -125.75 26.42
C GLN A 216 13.12 -125.41 26.33
N THR A 217 13.92 -126.06 27.16
CA THR A 217 15.40 -126.19 27.11
C THR A 217 15.72 -127.70 27.12
N PRO A 218 16.97 -128.19 26.92
CA PRO A 218 18.13 -127.72 26.13
C PRO A 218 18.73 -128.87 25.26
N GLN A 219 19.67 -128.59 24.34
CA GLN A 219 20.75 -129.55 24.09
C GLN A 219 22.06 -128.91 23.62
N THR A 220 23.10 -129.28 24.34
CA THR A 220 24.52 -128.94 24.28
C THR A 220 25.21 -129.61 23.09
N THR A 221 26.17 -128.94 22.44
CA THR A 221 27.51 -129.47 22.15
C THR A 221 28.41 -128.37 21.56
N THR A 222 29.51 -128.09 22.26
CA THR A 222 30.74 -127.42 21.79
C THR A 222 31.85 -128.48 21.77
N PRO A 223 33.06 -128.28 21.19
CA PRO A 223 33.53 -127.45 20.06
C PRO A 223 34.44 -128.31 19.10
N PRO A 224 35.31 -127.76 18.22
CA PRO A 224 36.61 -127.28 18.69
C PRO A 224 37.17 -126.03 17.96
N ALA A 225 38.15 -125.45 18.62
CA ALA A 225 38.96 -124.32 18.22
C ALA A 225 40.14 -124.70 17.30
N ALA A 226 40.75 -123.63 16.77
CA ALA A 226 42.15 -123.47 16.36
C ALA A 226 42.52 -123.82 14.90
N LYS A 227 42.96 -122.82 14.12
CA LYS A 227 44.29 -122.20 14.20
C LYS A 227 44.26 -120.78 13.66
#